data_AF-A0A7J3D7I8-F1
#
_entry.id   AF-A0A7J3D7I8-F1
#
_cell.length_a   1.000
_cell.length_b   1.000
_cell.length_c   1.000
_cell.angle_alpha   90.00
_cell.angle_beta   90.00
_cell.angle_gamma   90.00
#
_symmetry.space_group_name_H-M   'P 1'
#
loop_
_entity.id
_entity.type
_entity.pdbx_description
1 polymer ?
#
loop_
_entity_poly.entity_id
_entity_poly.type
_entity_poly.pdbx_seq_one_letter_code
_entity_poly.pdbx_strand_id
1 'polypeptide(L)'
;MKPFYVLPGSSLLDLREELELIEGDFAGETLERFGFRAGMGLVRELEVEAKDFEEFSEILPQLWSETGLSRMVMEEITEREIVITFEESIEASHGRKCDFTRGYLAGIVSALLKTRYQANEKECISTGSPCCVHVLIPVEEMITPQEVKISGAPAEYNLEEGYSYLIESEDPSIAFEIFVDQIAHGKPGMCVVREYPEKLRTRYNLGNSIILWLSYERDIKYAREPTNIPLIYSEIKNFFDSAKRGIVLISGLEYMISQSNFVKVLKFVQLLNENVAVTNSILLLPVSPQTLTSRDLKLLERELRVLNIDQCRRS
;
A
#
# COMPACT_ATOMS: atom_id res chain seq x y z
N MET A 1 8.91 -26.80 -15.12
CA MET A 1 9.67 -26.07 -14.08
C MET A 1 9.64 -24.61 -14.47
N LYS A 2 8.96 -23.80 -13.67
CA LYS A 2 8.92 -22.34 -13.83
C LYS A 2 10.33 -21.76 -13.54
N PRO A 3 10.74 -20.65 -14.18
CA PRO A 3 12.12 -20.20 -14.12
C PRO A 3 12.46 -19.66 -12.72
N PHE A 4 13.46 -20.28 -12.06
CA PHE A 4 14.08 -19.76 -10.85
C PHE A 4 15.40 -19.06 -11.19
N TYR A 5 15.64 -17.94 -10.51
CA TYR A 5 16.88 -17.17 -10.63
C TYR A 5 17.61 -17.19 -9.29
N VAL A 6 18.84 -17.71 -9.28
CA VAL A 6 19.64 -17.88 -8.07
C VAL A 6 20.74 -16.84 -8.06
N LEU A 7 20.86 -16.13 -6.94
CA LEU A 7 21.91 -15.16 -6.66
C LEU A 7 22.65 -15.55 -5.38
N PRO A 8 23.96 -15.24 -5.27
CA PRO A 8 24.65 -15.27 -3.99
C PRO A 8 23.97 -14.35 -2.97
N GLY A 9 23.98 -14.72 -1.68
CA GLY A 9 23.43 -13.88 -0.61
C GLY A 9 24.08 -12.49 -0.54
N SER A 10 25.34 -12.37 -0.97
CA SER A 10 26.03 -11.07 -1.07
C SER A 10 25.39 -10.12 -2.08
N SER A 11 24.73 -10.63 -3.12
CA SER A 11 24.06 -9.77 -4.12
C SER A 11 22.90 -8.97 -3.53
N LEU A 12 22.24 -9.47 -2.48
CA LEU A 12 21.23 -8.71 -1.74
C LEU A 12 21.85 -7.52 -1.00
N LEU A 13 23.08 -7.69 -0.51
CA LEU A 13 23.82 -6.65 0.19
C LEU A 13 24.33 -5.59 -0.78
N ASP A 14 24.88 -6.02 -1.92
CA ASP A 14 25.31 -5.12 -2.99
C ASP A 14 24.12 -4.29 -3.49
N LEU A 15 22.95 -4.92 -3.69
CA LEU A 15 21.73 -4.21 -4.08
C LEU A 15 21.30 -3.18 -3.02
N ARG A 16 21.40 -3.52 -1.74
CA ARG A 16 21.10 -2.59 -0.65
C ARG A 16 22.03 -1.38 -0.69
N GLU A 17 23.32 -1.57 -0.89
CA GLU A 17 24.29 -0.48 -0.97
C GLU A 17 23.97 0.47 -2.13
N GLU A 18 23.63 -0.07 -3.30
CA GLU A 18 23.17 0.75 -4.43
C GLU A 18 21.88 1.51 -4.11
N LEU A 19 20.92 0.89 -3.42
CA LEU A 19 19.68 1.56 -3.01
C LEU A 19 19.93 2.65 -1.96
N GLU A 20 20.83 2.43 -1.00
CA GLU A 20 21.24 3.43 -0.01
C GLU A 20 21.84 4.68 -0.70
N LEU A 21 22.60 4.48 -1.79
CA LEU A 21 23.14 5.59 -2.59
C LEU A 21 22.07 6.38 -3.36
N ILE A 22 21.02 5.72 -3.84
CA ILE A 22 19.99 6.33 -4.71
C ILE A 22 18.84 6.92 -3.88
N GLU A 23 18.37 6.20 -2.87
CA GLU A 23 17.15 6.49 -2.12
C GLU A 23 17.42 6.95 -0.68
N GLY A 24 18.67 6.87 -0.20
CA GLY A 24 19.05 7.27 1.15
C GLY A 24 18.25 6.51 2.21
N ASP A 25 17.57 7.26 3.07
CA ASP A 25 16.80 6.73 4.21
C ASP A 25 15.65 5.80 3.80
N PHE A 26 15.20 5.82 2.54
CA PHE A 26 14.10 4.99 2.05
C PHE A 26 14.53 3.60 1.55
N ALA A 27 15.84 3.34 1.44
CA ALA A 27 16.36 2.10 0.88
C ALA A 27 15.84 0.84 1.60
N GLY A 28 15.80 0.87 2.94
CA GLY A 28 15.27 -0.24 3.74
C GLY A 28 13.79 -0.49 3.47
N GLU A 29 12.99 0.55 3.36
CA GLU A 29 11.57 0.42 3.05
C GLU A 29 11.33 -0.11 1.63
N THR A 30 12.15 0.33 0.67
CA THR A 30 12.12 -0.20 -0.70
C THR A 30 12.46 -1.68 -0.74
N LEU A 31 13.49 -2.11 0.01
CA LEU A 31 13.84 -3.53 0.17
C LEU A 31 12.72 -4.33 0.82
N GLU A 32 12.06 -3.77 1.84
CA GLU A 32 10.90 -4.42 2.47
C GLU A 32 9.75 -4.61 1.47
N ARG A 33 9.36 -3.55 0.74
CA ARG A 33 8.29 -3.65 -0.27
C ARG A 33 8.65 -4.63 -1.39
N PHE A 34 9.91 -4.62 -1.80
CA PHE A 34 10.42 -5.57 -2.80
C PHE A 34 10.38 -7.01 -2.27
N GLY A 35 10.87 -7.24 -1.05
CA GLY A 35 10.80 -8.52 -0.36
C GLY A 35 9.37 -9.03 -0.28
N PHE A 36 8.41 -8.21 0.13
CA PHE A 36 7.00 -8.60 0.18
C PHE A 36 6.48 -9.11 -1.17
N ARG A 37 6.76 -8.38 -2.26
CA ARG A 37 6.36 -8.80 -3.61
C ARG A 37 7.06 -10.08 -4.04
N ALA A 38 8.35 -10.23 -3.74
CA ALA A 38 9.10 -11.44 -4.02
C ALA A 38 8.52 -12.65 -3.27
N GLY A 39 8.12 -12.48 -2.00
CA GLY A 39 7.56 -13.54 -1.17
C GLY A 39 6.19 -14.01 -1.67
N MET A 40 5.32 -13.06 -2.00
CA MET A 40 4.04 -13.35 -2.68
C MET A 40 4.26 -14.07 -4.01
N GLY A 41 5.27 -13.64 -4.77
CA GLY A 41 5.65 -14.24 -6.05
C GLY A 41 6.11 -15.68 -5.90
N LEU A 42 6.97 -15.98 -4.92
CA LEU A 42 7.48 -17.32 -4.65
C LEU A 42 6.35 -18.33 -4.43
N VAL A 43 5.44 -18.03 -3.50
CA VAL A 43 4.33 -18.92 -3.14
C VAL A 43 3.39 -19.13 -4.33
N ARG A 44 3.09 -18.06 -5.09
CA ARG A 44 2.28 -18.15 -6.31
C ARG A 44 2.93 -19.01 -7.39
N GLU A 45 4.24 -18.90 -7.55
CA GLU A 45 4.96 -19.62 -8.60
C GLU A 45 5.07 -21.11 -8.29
N LEU A 46 5.27 -21.44 -7.02
CA LEU A 46 5.27 -22.81 -6.50
C LEU A 46 3.87 -23.42 -6.36
N GLU A 47 2.82 -22.62 -6.44
CA GLU A 47 1.41 -23.06 -6.33
C GLU A 47 1.13 -23.80 -5.02
N VAL A 48 1.74 -23.31 -3.92
CA VAL A 48 1.58 -23.86 -2.58
C VAL A 48 0.65 -22.96 -1.76
N GLU A 49 -0.19 -23.56 -0.94
CA GLU A 49 -1.09 -22.88 -0.01
C GLU A 49 -1.21 -23.69 1.28
N ALA A 50 -1.53 -23.03 2.40
CA ALA A 50 -1.83 -23.70 3.66
C ALA A 50 -3.33 -23.53 3.96
N LYS A 51 -4.01 -24.62 4.33
CA LYS A 51 -5.44 -24.60 4.67
C LYS A 51 -5.68 -24.13 6.09
N ASP A 52 -4.74 -24.38 6.98
CA ASP A 52 -4.79 -24.04 8.39
C ASP A 52 -3.38 -23.76 8.93
N PHE A 53 -3.29 -23.39 10.21
CA PHE A 53 -2.02 -23.08 10.87
C PHE A 53 -1.14 -24.33 11.09
N GLU A 54 -1.71 -25.54 11.07
CA GLU A 54 -0.96 -26.78 11.21
C GLU A 54 -0.17 -27.05 9.92
N GLU A 55 -0.85 -27.03 8.77
CA GLU A 55 -0.23 -27.16 7.44
C GLU A 55 0.76 -26.01 7.16
N PHE A 56 0.43 -24.79 7.58
CA PHE A 56 1.33 -23.64 7.51
C PHE A 56 2.66 -23.88 8.25
N SER A 57 2.59 -24.47 9.44
CA SER A 57 3.76 -24.75 10.28
C SER A 57 4.69 -25.80 9.66
N GLU A 58 4.16 -26.69 8.81
CA GLU A 58 4.97 -27.67 8.08
C GLU A 58 5.59 -27.08 6.81
N ILE A 59 4.84 -26.25 6.09
CA ILE A 59 5.23 -25.69 4.80
C ILE A 59 6.27 -24.58 4.94
N LEU A 60 6.05 -23.62 5.85
CA LEU A 60 6.86 -22.40 5.91
C LEU A 60 8.35 -22.67 6.14
N PRO A 61 8.77 -23.54 7.10
CA PRO A 61 10.19 -23.80 7.33
C PRO A 61 10.87 -24.47 6.12
N GLN A 62 10.16 -25.36 5.40
CA GLN A 62 10.69 -26.01 4.20
C GLN A 62 10.94 -24.98 3.11
N LEU A 63 9.92 -24.18 2.80
CA LEU A 63 10.00 -23.13 1.80
C LEU A 63 11.09 -22.10 2.14
N TRP A 64 11.21 -21.73 3.41
CA TRP A 64 12.24 -20.79 3.86
C TRP A 64 13.65 -21.36 3.73
N SER A 65 13.85 -22.64 4.06
CA SER A 65 15.17 -23.28 4.00
C SER A 65 15.78 -23.25 2.60
N GLU A 66 14.95 -23.31 1.56
CA GLU A 66 15.38 -23.24 0.16
C GLU A 66 15.87 -21.85 -0.25
N THR A 67 15.51 -20.80 0.50
CA THR A 67 15.89 -19.42 0.19
C THR A 67 17.35 -19.11 0.53
N GLY A 68 17.93 -19.83 1.50
CA GLY A 68 19.29 -19.62 1.97
C GLY A 68 19.55 -18.27 2.66
N LEU A 69 18.51 -17.54 3.08
CA LEU A 69 18.66 -16.21 3.69
C LEU A 69 18.99 -16.23 5.18
N SER A 70 18.54 -17.27 5.88
CA SER A 70 18.73 -17.45 7.33
C SER A 70 18.22 -18.82 7.76
N ARG A 71 18.58 -19.22 8.98
CA ARG A 71 17.99 -20.39 9.63
C ARG A 71 16.78 -19.97 10.46
N MET A 72 15.60 -20.47 10.08
CA MET A 72 14.32 -20.17 10.72
C MET A 72 14.06 -21.08 11.92
N VAL A 73 13.53 -20.50 13.00
CA VAL A 73 12.86 -21.20 14.09
C VAL A 73 11.52 -20.52 14.34
N MET A 74 10.45 -21.31 14.44
CA MET A 74 9.12 -20.80 14.78
C MET A 74 8.93 -20.93 16.29
N GLU A 75 8.71 -19.80 16.97
CA GLU A 75 8.58 -19.76 18.43
C GLU A 75 7.11 -19.86 18.86
N GLU A 76 6.24 -19.08 18.20
CA GLU A 76 4.82 -19.00 18.53
C GLU A 76 3.99 -18.82 17.27
N ILE A 77 2.88 -19.54 17.18
CA ILE A 77 1.95 -19.48 16.05
C ILE A 77 0.54 -19.43 16.62
N THR A 78 -0.10 -18.28 16.48
CA THR A 78 -1.49 -18.07 16.87
C THR A 78 -2.22 -17.32 15.76
N GLU A 79 -3.55 -17.25 15.85
CA GLU A 79 -4.35 -16.43 14.93
C GLU A 79 -4.04 -14.93 15.04
N ARG A 80 -3.49 -14.47 16.17
CA ARG A 80 -3.24 -13.05 16.44
C ARG A 80 -1.82 -12.63 16.12
N GLU A 81 -0.85 -13.51 16.35
CA GLU A 81 0.54 -13.25 16.05
C GLU A 81 1.31 -14.52 15.78
N ILE A 82 2.33 -14.38 14.93
CA ILE A 82 3.28 -15.42 14.58
C ILE A 82 4.66 -14.85 14.91
N VAL A 83 5.42 -15.55 15.76
CA VAL A 83 6.76 -15.13 16.19
C VAL A 83 7.78 -16.09 15.59
N ILE A 84 8.70 -15.54 14.82
CA ILE A 84 9.74 -16.28 14.11
C ILE A 84 11.09 -15.68 14.46
N THR A 85 12.05 -16.54 14.79
CA THR A 85 13.43 -16.15 15.01
C THR A 85 14.31 -16.63 13.87
N PHE A 86 15.31 -15.81 13.53
CA PHE A 86 16.30 -16.12 12.52
C PHE A 86 17.70 -16.11 13.12
N GLU A 87 18.41 -17.20 12.90
CA GLU A 87 19.84 -17.32 13.10
C GLU A 87 20.55 -17.15 11.75
N GLU A 88 21.83 -16.78 11.79
CA GLU A 88 22.70 -16.71 10.58
C GLU A 88 22.12 -15.82 9.47
N SER A 89 21.44 -14.72 9.83
CA SER A 89 20.86 -13.79 8.85
C SER A 89 21.93 -13.15 7.96
N ILE A 90 21.76 -13.30 6.64
CA ILE A 90 22.63 -12.69 5.64
C ILE A 90 22.62 -11.16 5.75
N GLU A 91 21.45 -10.55 5.94
CA GLU A 91 21.35 -9.09 6.09
C GLU A 91 21.98 -8.60 7.41
N ALA A 92 21.69 -9.28 8.52
CA ALA A 92 22.14 -8.83 9.83
C ALA A 92 23.65 -9.02 10.05
N SER A 93 24.25 -10.03 9.41
CA SER A 93 25.69 -10.29 9.48
C SER A 93 26.55 -9.12 8.96
N HIS A 94 25.95 -8.19 8.22
CA HIS A 94 26.61 -7.00 7.66
C HIS A 94 26.21 -5.70 8.37
N GLY A 95 25.74 -5.78 9.62
CA GLY A 95 25.47 -4.62 10.46
C GLY A 95 24.22 -3.82 10.07
N ARG A 96 23.35 -4.37 9.23
CA ARG A 96 22.07 -3.77 8.80
C ARG A 96 20.88 -4.52 9.38
N LYS A 97 19.72 -3.87 9.40
CA LYS A 97 18.45 -4.55 9.75
C LYS A 97 17.99 -5.45 8.61
N CYS A 98 17.19 -6.47 8.93
CA CYS A 98 16.73 -7.45 7.93
C CYS A 98 15.49 -6.95 7.17
N ASP A 99 15.61 -5.84 6.44
CA ASP A 99 14.44 -5.22 5.77
C ASP A 99 13.87 -6.09 4.66
N PHE A 100 14.72 -6.69 3.82
CA PHE A 100 14.25 -7.58 2.76
C PHE A 100 13.63 -8.83 3.36
N THR A 101 14.30 -9.47 4.32
CA THR A 101 13.84 -10.66 5.05
C THR A 101 12.49 -10.40 5.72
N ARG A 102 12.32 -9.24 6.37
CA ARG A 102 11.06 -8.81 6.99
C ARG A 102 9.93 -8.77 5.96
N GLY A 103 10.15 -8.08 4.84
CA GLY A 103 9.20 -8.01 3.75
C GLY A 103 8.90 -9.38 3.14
N TYR A 104 9.93 -10.15 2.84
CA TYR A 104 9.86 -11.46 2.20
C TYR A 104 9.07 -12.46 3.02
N LEU A 105 9.36 -12.54 4.32
CA LEU A 105 8.59 -13.33 5.28
C LEU A 105 7.13 -12.92 5.32
N ALA A 106 6.85 -11.62 5.43
CA ALA A 106 5.47 -11.12 5.43
C ALA A 106 4.72 -11.48 4.14
N GLY A 107 5.39 -11.41 2.98
CA GLY A 107 4.82 -11.79 1.69
C GLY A 107 4.51 -13.28 1.59
N ILE A 108 5.44 -14.14 2.00
CA ILE A 108 5.26 -15.60 2.01
C ILE A 108 4.09 -15.99 2.93
N VAL A 109 4.11 -15.51 4.18
CA VAL A 109 3.05 -15.81 5.16
C VAL A 109 1.70 -15.31 4.68
N SER A 110 1.66 -14.10 4.09
CA SER A 110 0.42 -13.55 3.54
C SER A 110 -0.16 -14.39 2.41
N ALA A 111 0.71 -14.91 1.53
CA ALA A 111 0.27 -15.75 0.42
C ALA A 111 -0.19 -17.13 0.89
N LEU A 112 0.55 -17.78 1.80
CA LEU A 112 0.22 -19.11 2.32
C LEU A 112 -1.13 -19.12 3.07
N LEU A 113 -1.35 -18.13 3.94
CA LEU A 113 -2.55 -18.04 4.79
C LEU A 113 -3.71 -17.26 4.15
N LYS A 114 -3.52 -16.73 2.93
CA LYS A 114 -4.51 -15.91 2.20
C LYS A 114 -5.08 -14.74 3.02
N THR A 115 -4.31 -14.24 3.97
CA THR A 115 -4.65 -13.12 4.83
C THR A 115 -3.43 -12.21 4.88
N ARG A 116 -3.61 -10.90 4.83
CA ARG A 116 -2.45 -10.00 4.84
C ARG A 116 -1.79 -9.98 6.23
N TYR A 117 -0.51 -10.29 6.28
CA TYR A 117 0.34 -10.12 7.46
C TYR A 117 1.33 -8.98 7.25
N GLN A 118 1.66 -8.30 8.34
CA GLN A 118 2.81 -7.40 8.40
C GLN A 118 3.83 -7.97 9.39
N ALA A 119 5.11 -7.90 9.06
CA ALA A 119 6.19 -8.34 9.92
C ALA A 119 6.90 -7.13 10.53
N ASN A 120 7.21 -7.20 11.82
CA ASN A 120 8.03 -6.23 12.52
C ASN A 120 9.25 -6.93 13.11
N GLU A 121 10.44 -6.42 12.81
CA GLU A 121 11.68 -6.89 13.44
C GLU A 121 11.80 -6.22 14.83
N LYS A 122 11.66 -7.02 15.88
CA LYS A 122 11.73 -6.56 17.29
C LYS A 122 13.18 -6.53 17.78
N GLU A 123 13.96 -7.51 17.36
CA GLU A 123 15.36 -7.66 17.72
C GLU A 123 16.16 -8.05 16.49
N CYS A 124 17.44 -7.67 16.44
CA CYS A 124 18.31 -7.95 15.31
C CYS A 124 19.74 -8.26 15.75
N ILE A 125 20.39 -9.22 15.08
CA ILE A 125 21.81 -9.54 15.30
C ILE A 125 22.70 -8.32 15.06
N SER A 126 22.36 -7.47 14.09
CA SER A 126 23.13 -6.25 13.80
C SER A 126 23.10 -5.24 14.95
N THR A 127 22.10 -5.33 15.83
CA THR A 127 21.98 -4.49 17.03
C THR A 127 22.52 -5.18 18.31
N GLY A 128 23.12 -6.36 18.18
CA GLY A 128 23.72 -7.10 19.29
C GLY A 128 22.82 -8.16 19.94
N SER A 129 21.63 -8.43 19.39
CA SER A 129 20.78 -9.55 19.84
C SER A 129 21.35 -10.91 19.38
N PRO A 130 21.05 -12.01 20.08
CA PRO A 130 21.56 -13.34 19.71
C PRO A 130 20.92 -13.88 18.41
N CYS A 131 19.72 -13.43 18.08
CA CYS A 131 18.99 -13.77 16.86
C CYS A 131 18.15 -12.58 16.39
N CYS A 132 17.64 -12.63 15.16
CA CYS A 132 16.68 -11.65 14.68
C CYS A 132 15.27 -12.14 15.01
N VAL A 133 14.48 -11.36 15.75
CA VAL A 133 13.12 -11.72 16.16
C VAL A 133 12.12 -10.96 15.31
N HIS A 134 11.30 -11.69 14.55
CA HIS A 134 10.26 -11.13 13.69
C HIS A 134 8.89 -11.51 14.24
N VAL A 135 8.07 -10.50 14.49
CA VAL A 135 6.67 -10.67 14.92
C VAL A 135 5.78 -10.29 13.77
N LEU A 136 5.03 -11.27 13.27
CA LEU A 136 3.99 -11.05 12.27
C LEU A 136 2.64 -10.94 12.95
N ILE A 137 1.89 -9.94 12.54
CA ILE A 137 0.50 -9.77 12.97
C ILE A 137 -0.38 -9.67 11.73
N PRO A 138 -1.57 -10.29 11.75
CA PRO A 138 -2.53 -10.08 10.68
C PRO A 138 -2.82 -8.59 10.65
N VAL A 139 -2.69 -8.01 9.47
CA VAL A 139 -3.28 -6.72 9.20
C VAL A 139 -4.76 -7.02 9.12
N GLU A 140 -5.48 -6.80 10.24
CA GLU A 140 -6.94 -6.74 10.23
C GLU A 140 -7.32 -5.92 9.01
N GLU A 141 -7.94 -6.60 8.04
CA GLU A 141 -8.24 -6.00 6.77
C GLU A 141 -9.19 -4.83 7.03
N MET A 142 -8.66 -3.61 6.99
CA MET A 142 -9.38 -2.53 6.31
C MET A 142 -9.45 -2.81 4.79
N ILE A 143 -8.87 -3.91 4.32
CA ILE A 143 -8.71 -4.30 2.92
C ILE A 143 -9.58 -5.50 2.57
N THR A 144 -10.82 -5.49 3.02
CA THR A 144 -11.90 -6.00 2.19
C THR A 144 -12.99 -4.94 2.24
N PRO A 145 -13.43 -4.41 1.09
CA PRO A 145 -14.72 -3.73 1.05
C PRO A 145 -15.78 -4.76 1.44
N GLN A 146 -16.09 -4.87 2.73
CA GLN A 146 -17.27 -5.59 3.18
C GLN A 146 -18.47 -4.98 2.48
N GLU A 147 -19.39 -5.83 2.01
CA GLU A 147 -20.61 -5.44 1.31
C GLU A 147 -21.25 -4.24 2.00
N VAL A 148 -21.09 -3.05 1.40
CA VAL A 148 -21.74 -1.85 1.89
C VAL A 148 -23.24 -2.09 1.69
N LYS A 149 -24.06 -1.77 2.70
CA LYS A 149 -25.51 -1.74 2.52
C LYS A 149 -25.82 -0.80 1.37
N ILE A 150 -26.12 -1.37 0.21
CA ILE A 150 -26.36 -0.61 -1.01
C ILE A 150 -27.57 0.27 -0.76
N SER A 151 -27.35 1.58 -0.84
CA SER A 151 -28.43 2.56 -0.92
C SER A 151 -29.38 2.14 -2.05
N GLY A 152 -30.67 1.96 -1.74
CA GLY A 152 -31.69 1.68 -2.76
C GLY A 152 -32.05 2.89 -3.63
N ALA A 153 -31.52 4.08 -3.30
CA ALA A 153 -31.63 5.27 -4.13
C ALA A 153 -30.60 5.21 -5.27
N PRO A 154 -30.86 5.84 -6.43
CA PRO A 154 -29.85 5.99 -7.46
C PRO A 154 -28.73 6.93 -6.98
N ALA A 155 -27.49 6.63 -7.39
CA ALA A 155 -26.33 7.50 -7.16
C ALA A 155 -26.61 8.93 -7.64
N GLU A 156 -26.32 9.90 -6.77
CA GLU A 156 -26.52 11.32 -7.07
C GLU A 156 -25.51 11.78 -8.13
N TYR A 157 -24.30 11.21 -8.12
CA TYR A 157 -23.23 11.55 -9.05
C TYR A 157 -22.94 10.41 -10.03
N ASN A 158 -23.04 10.70 -11.32
CA ASN A 158 -22.74 9.71 -12.37
C ASN A 158 -21.31 9.88 -12.89
N LEU A 159 -20.40 9.02 -12.44
CA LEU A 159 -19.01 8.96 -12.90
C LEU A 159 -18.82 7.78 -13.86
N GLU A 160 -18.07 7.99 -14.93
CA GLU A 160 -17.66 6.95 -15.87
C GLU A 160 -16.49 6.16 -15.28
N GLU A 161 -16.59 4.83 -15.29
CA GLU A 161 -15.51 3.93 -14.84
C GLU A 161 -14.28 4.06 -15.74
N GLY A 162 -13.10 3.80 -15.16
CA GLY A 162 -11.84 3.85 -15.90
C GLY A 162 -11.32 5.27 -16.14
N TYR A 163 -11.91 6.28 -15.50
CA TYR A 163 -11.48 7.67 -15.61
C TYR A 163 -11.03 8.26 -14.28
N SER A 164 -10.05 9.17 -14.40
CA SER A 164 -9.57 10.01 -13.31
C SER A 164 -10.12 11.42 -13.46
N TYR A 165 -10.62 11.99 -12.36
CA TYR A 165 -11.32 13.26 -12.32
C TYR A 165 -10.57 14.28 -11.48
N LEU A 166 -10.36 15.48 -12.06
CA LEU A 166 -9.88 16.65 -11.35
C LEU A 166 -11.09 17.46 -10.88
N ILE A 167 -11.19 17.69 -9.57
CA ILE A 167 -12.27 18.48 -8.97
C ILE A 167 -11.67 19.82 -8.53
N GLU A 168 -11.91 20.85 -9.33
CA GLU A 168 -11.45 22.20 -9.05
C GLU A 168 -12.43 22.89 -8.08
N SER A 169 -12.10 22.90 -6.78
CA SER A 169 -12.95 23.47 -5.74
C SER A 169 -12.12 24.07 -4.61
N GLU A 170 -12.58 25.18 -4.03
CA GLU A 170 -12.02 25.69 -2.77
C GLU A 170 -12.52 24.92 -1.55
N ASP A 171 -13.72 24.32 -1.64
CA ASP A 171 -14.27 23.47 -0.60
C ASP A 171 -13.98 21.99 -0.91
N PRO A 172 -13.15 21.30 -0.10
CA PRO A 172 -12.86 19.89 -0.28
C PRO A 172 -14.07 18.99 -0.01
N SER A 173 -15.12 19.50 0.66
CA SER A 173 -16.30 18.72 1.06
C SER A 173 -17.01 18.08 -0.13
N ILE A 174 -17.05 18.75 -1.28
CA ILE A 174 -17.72 18.25 -2.49
C ILE A 174 -17.09 16.94 -2.98
N ALA A 175 -15.76 16.86 -2.96
CA ALA A 175 -15.08 15.63 -3.38
C ALA A 175 -15.35 14.47 -2.41
N PHE A 176 -15.49 14.77 -1.11
CA PHE A 176 -15.91 13.78 -0.12
C PHE A 176 -17.37 13.37 -0.31
N GLU A 177 -18.29 14.28 -0.66
CA GLU A 177 -19.70 13.94 -0.96
C GLU A 177 -19.79 12.98 -2.14
N ILE A 178 -19.09 13.27 -3.25
CA ILE A 178 -19.03 12.38 -4.42
C ILE A 178 -18.45 11.03 -4.03
N PHE A 179 -17.36 11.01 -3.24
CA PHE A 179 -16.77 9.77 -2.77
C PHE A 179 -17.74 8.96 -1.88
N VAL A 180 -18.43 9.62 -0.95
CA VAL A 180 -19.40 9.00 -0.03
C VAL A 180 -20.60 8.43 -0.79
N ASP A 181 -21.08 9.13 -1.82
CA ASP A 181 -22.13 8.62 -2.71
C ASP A 181 -21.69 7.31 -3.38
N GLN A 182 -20.47 7.26 -3.95
CA GLN A 182 -19.99 6.07 -4.62
C GLN A 182 -19.80 4.87 -3.68
N ILE A 183 -19.27 5.08 -2.47
CA ILE A 183 -19.15 4.00 -1.49
C ILE A 183 -20.52 3.50 -1.00
N ALA A 184 -21.49 4.41 -0.82
CA ALA A 184 -22.86 4.05 -0.41
C ALA A 184 -23.58 3.20 -1.47
N HIS A 185 -23.16 3.28 -2.74
CA HIS A 185 -23.63 2.46 -3.85
C HIS A 185 -22.77 1.21 -4.10
N GLY A 186 -21.98 0.80 -3.10
CA GLY A 186 -21.28 -0.49 -3.10
C GLY A 186 -19.91 -0.49 -3.76
N LYS A 187 -19.36 0.68 -4.14
CA LYS A 187 -17.97 0.74 -4.60
C LYS A 187 -17.00 0.65 -3.42
N PRO A 188 -15.97 -0.21 -3.51
CA PRO A 188 -14.86 -0.17 -2.56
C PRO A 188 -14.22 1.22 -2.55
N GLY A 189 -14.01 1.80 -1.36
CA GLY A 189 -13.45 3.15 -1.23
C GLY A 189 -12.10 3.17 -0.53
N MET A 190 -11.18 3.98 -1.04
CA MET A 190 -9.94 4.36 -0.37
C MET A 190 -9.75 5.87 -0.43
N CYS A 191 -9.30 6.50 0.65
CA CYS A 191 -8.93 7.91 0.64
C CYS A 191 -7.53 8.16 1.18
N VAL A 192 -6.82 9.10 0.57
CA VAL A 192 -5.50 9.59 0.95
C VAL A 192 -5.65 11.04 1.37
N VAL A 193 -5.41 11.33 2.64
CA VAL A 193 -5.90 12.56 3.28
C VAL A 193 -4.86 13.17 4.18
N ARG A 194 -4.84 14.51 4.28
CA ARG A 194 -4.02 15.22 5.27
C ARG A 194 -4.71 15.35 6.63
N GLU A 195 -6.03 15.44 6.65
CA GLU A 195 -6.80 15.54 7.89
C GLU A 195 -6.78 14.20 8.64
N TYR A 196 -6.78 14.27 9.98
CA TYR A 196 -6.71 13.08 10.84
C TYR A 196 -7.92 12.14 10.61
N PRO A 197 -7.73 10.84 10.36
CA PRO A 197 -8.78 9.92 9.92
C PRO A 197 -10.03 9.85 10.81
N GLU A 198 -9.89 9.87 12.14
CA GLU A 198 -11.04 9.81 13.07
C GLU A 198 -12.00 11.00 12.89
N LYS A 199 -11.45 12.18 12.58
CA LYS A 199 -12.26 13.38 12.32
C LYS A 199 -13.04 13.25 11.01
N LEU A 200 -12.40 12.69 9.98
CA LEU A 200 -13.03 12.45 8.68
C LEU A 200 -14.11 11.38 8.75
N ARG A 201 -13.87 10.27 9.47
CA ARG A 201 -14.87 9.22 9.70
C ARG A 201 -16.12 9.78 10.36
N THR A 202 -15.94 10.62 11.38
CA THR A 202 -17.05 11.27 12.09
C THR A 202 -17.80 12.26 11.19
N ARG A 203 -17.09 13.02 10.35
CA ARG A 203 -17.69 14.07 9.51
C ARG A 203 -18.47 13.53 8.31
N TYR A 204 -17.90 12.56 7.59
CA TYR A 204 -18.41 12.11 6.28
C TYR A 204 -19.00 10.70 6.30
N ASN A 205 -19.01 10.03 7.47
CA ASN A 205 -19.50 8.66 7.62
C ASN A 205 -18.88 7.69 6.58
N LEU A 206 -17.56 7.70 6.48
CA LEU A 206 -16.76 6.99 5.47
C LEU A 206 -16.86 5.44 5.54
N GLY A 207 -17.73 4.90 6.39
CA GLY A 207 -17.96 3.46 6.54
C GLY A 207 -16.65 2.68 6.71
N ASN A 208 -16.52 1.59 5.97
CA ASN A 208 -15.33 0.72 5.96
C ASN A 208 -14.30 1.13 4.89
N SER A 209 -14.29 2.38 4.41
CA SER A 209 -13.28 2.80 3.45
C SER A 209 -11.87 2.75 4.08
N ILE A 210 -10.88 2.40 3.25
CA ILE A 210 -9.46 2.48 3.61
C ILE A 210 -9.06 3.95 3.70
N ILE A 211 -8.30 4.34 4.72
CA ILE A 211 -7.80 5.71 4.87
C ILE A 211 -6.28 5.66 5.04
N LEU A 212 -5.55 6.31 4.14
CA LEU A 212 -4.13 6.63 4.32
C LEU A 212 -3.98 8.07 4.79
N TRP A 213 -3.28 8.26 5.88
CA TRP A 213 -3.07 9.58 6.47
C TRP A 213 -1.70 10.13 6.08
N LEU A 214 -1.66 11.24 5.34
CA LEU A 214 -0.44 11.94 4.98
C LEU A 214 0.15 12.64 6.20
N SER A 215 1.13 12.02 6.84
CA SER A 215 1.73 12.45 8.10
C SER A 215 3.15 11.92 8.24
N TYR A 216 3.99 12.65 8.99
CA TYR A 216 5.32 12.20 9.40
C TYR A 216 5.30 11.37 10.68
N GLU A 217 4.12 11.10 11.23
CA GLU A 217 3.96 10.25 12.41
C GLU A 217 4.25 8.78 12.05
N ARG A 218 5.31 8.20 12.63
CA ARG A 218 5.83 6.88 12.23
C ARG A 218 5.18 5.73 13.01
N ASP A 219 4.61 6.02 14.16
CA ASP A 219 4.02 4.99 15.04
C ASP A 219 2.60 4.58 14.63
N ILE A 220 2.02 5.24 13.61
CA ILE A 220 0.66 4.99 13.15
C ILE A 220 0.68 4.17 11.86
N LYS A 221 0.10 2.97 11.91
CA LYS A 221 0.13 1.99 10.79
C LYS A 221 -0.42 2.51 9.46
N TYR A 222 -1.38 3.44 9.48
CA TYR A 222 -1.98 4.03 8.27
C TYR A 222 -1.39 5.41 7.93
N ALA A 223 -0.39 5.89 8.66
CA ALA A 223 0.30 7.13 8.37
C ALA A 223 1.38 6.91 7.30
N ARG A 224 1.45 7.83 6.34
CA ARG A 224 2.38 7.78 5.21
C ARG A 224 3.04 9.14 5.07
N GLU A 225 4.37 9.15 5.06
CA GLU A 225 5.10 10.39 4.82
C GLU A 225 4.71 10.92 3.42
N PRO A 226 4.31 12.20 3.29
CA PRO A 226 3.87 12.76 2.01
C PRO A 226 4.96 12.77 0.94
N THR A 227 6.22 12.70 1.35
CA THR A 227 7.40 12.57 0.50
C THR A 227 7.61 11.15 -0.04
N ASN A 228 7.04 10.14 0.61
CA ASN A 228 7.16 8.74 0.23
C ASN A 228 6.10 8.36 -0.82
N ILE A 229 6.19 9.03 -1.96
CA ILE A 229 5.33 8.80 -3.14
C ILE A 229 5.36 7.33 -3.60
N PRO A 230 6.51 6.62 -3.62
CA PRO A 230 6.56 5.21 -4.02
C PRO A 230 5.69 4.29 -3.15
N LEU A 231 5.69 4.48 -1.82
CA LEU A 231 4.84 3.72 -0.91
C LEU A 231 3.37 4.00 -1.17
N ILE A 232 2.98 5.28 -1.20
CA ILE A 232 1.59 5.70 -1.44
C ILE A 232 1.08 5.15 -2.78
N TYR A 233 1.89 5.23 -3.83
CA TYR A 233 1.58 4.61 -5.13
C TYR A 233 1.35 3.11 -5.03
N SER A 234 2.25 2.40 -4.35
CA SER A 234 2.15 0.95 -4.22
C SER A 234 0.87 0.52 -3.51
N GLU A 235 0.43 1.26 -2.50
CA GLU A 235 -0.80 0.95 -1.75
C GLU A 235 -2.05 1.23 -2.56
N ILE A 236 -2.10 2.37 -3.25
CA ILE A 236 -3.23 2.69 -4.15
C ILE A 236 -3.29 1.69 -5.30
N LYS A 237 -2.15 1.31 -5.89
CA LYS A 237 -2.12 0.30 -6.94
C LYS A 237 -2.64 -1.06 -6.43
N ASN A 238 -2.16 -1.51 -5.28
CA ASN A 238 -2.62 -2.77 -4.69
C ASN A 238 -4.13 -2.73 -4.38
N PHE A 239 -4.65 -1.57 -3.98
CA PHE A 239 -6.08 -1.36 -3.84
C PHE A 239 -6.82 -1.52 -5.18
N PHE A 240 -6.37 -0.86 -6.25
CA PHE A 240 -7.00 -1.02 -7.58
C PHE A 240 -6.94 -2.45 -8.12
N ASP A 241 -5.83 -3.16 -7.87
CA ASP A 241 -5.67 -4.55 -8.30
C ASP A 241 -6.61 -5.52 -7.55
N SER A 242 -6.97 -5.20 -6.30
CA SER A 242 -7.83 -6.04 -5.45
C SER A 242 -9.31 -5.67 -5.53
N ALA A 243 -9.62 -4.38 -5.55
CA ALA A 243 -10.96 -3.83 -5.60
C ALA A 243 -11.40 -3.65 -7.06
N LYS A 244 -11.98 -4.68 -7.69
CA LYS A 244 -12.59 -4.55 -9.03
C LYS A 244 -13.59 -3.38 -9.03
N ARG A 245 -13.32 -2.30 -9.77
CA ARG A 245 -14.11 -1.04 -9.81
C ARG A 245 -14.10 -0.24 -8.49
N GLY A 246 -12.93 -0.13 -7.85
CA GLY A 246 -12.75 0.71 -6.67
C GLY A 246 -12.75 2.21 -6.97
N ILE A 247 -12.99 3.03 -5.95
CA ILE A 247 -12.84 4.48 -6.01
C ILE A 247 -11.77 4.95 -5.03
N VAL A 248 -10.86 5.82 -5.51
CA VAL A 248 -9.80 6.44 -4.71
C VAL A 248 -9.98 7.95 -4.69
N LEU A 249 -9.94 8.56 -3.51
CA LEU A 249 -9.91 10.03 -3.33
C LEU A 249 -8.55 10.46 -2.77
N ILE A 250 -7.82 11.36 -3.43
CA ILE A 250 -6.58 11.93 -2.90
C ILE A 250 -6.80 13.40 -2.51
N SER A 251 -7.27 13.60 -1.27
CA SER A 251 -7.45 14.92 -0.66
C SER A 251 -6.19 15.35 0.09
N GLY A 252 -5.11 15.54 -0.65
CA GLY A 252 -3.82 15.98 -0.12
C GLY A 252 -2.75 16.20 -1.17
N LEU A 253 -3.13 16.34 -2.44
CA LEU A 253 -2.21 16.46 -3.56
C LEU A 253 -1.33 17.71 -3.42
N GLU A 254 -1.92 18.84 -3.03
CA GLU A 254 -1.22 20.10 -2.78
C GLU A 254 -0.18 19.95 -1.67
N TYR A 255 -0.52 19.17 -0.64
CA TYR A 255 0.41 18.89 0.44
C TYR A 255 1.59 18.05 -0.06
N MET A 256 1.34 16.99 -0.84
CA MET A 256 2.40 16.19 -1.46
C MET A 256 3.30 17.04 -2.37
N ILE A 257 2.72 17.96 -3.16
CA ILE A 257 3.47 18.89 -4.01
C ILE A 257 4.37 19.80 -3.16
N SER A 258 3.83 20.32 -2.04
CA SER A 258 4.58 21.21 -1.15
C SER A 258 5.76 20.52 -0.45
N GLN A 259 5.66 19.22 -0.18
CA GLN A 259 6.69 18.45 0.52
C GLN A 259 7.72 17.82 -0.43
N SER A 260 7.41 17.65 -1.72
CA SER A 260 8.30 17.02 -2.70
C SER A 260 8.62 17.96 -3.86
N ASN A 261 7.87 17.90 -4.95
CA ASN A 261 7.75 18.91 -5.99
C ASN A 261 6.66 18.48 -6.99
N PHE A 262 6.18 19.43 -7.78
CA PHE A 262 5.14 19.18 -8.76
C PHE A 262 5.49 18.09 -9.77
N VAL A 263 6.73 18.03 -10.27
CA VAL A 263 7.14 17.07 -11.31
C VAL A 263 7.03 15.62 -10.80
N LYS A 264 7.46 15.35 -9.56
CA LYS A 264 7.33 14.02 -8.93
C LYS A 264 5.86 13.64 -8.74
N VAL A 265 5.03 14.57 -8.27
CA VAL A 265 3.60 14.33 -8.05
C VAL A 265 2.84 14.16 -9.36
N LEU A 266 3.18 14.90 -10.42
CA LEU A 266 2.59 14.74 -11.74
C LEU A 266 2.86 13.34 -12.30
N LYS A 267 4.10 12.84 -12.20
CA LYS A 267 4.42 11.45 -12.60
C LYS A 267 3.64 10.41 -11.80
N PHE A 268 3.44 10.66 -10.51
CA PHE A 268 2.62 9.82 -9.66
C PHE A 268 1.15 9.79 -10.13
N VAL A 269 0.56 10.94 -10.42
CA VAL A 269 -0.80 11.05 -10.96
C VAL A 269 -0.92 10.34 -12.31
N GLN A 270 0.06 10.49 -13.19
CA GLN A 270 0.11 9.81 -14.50
C GLN A 270 0.11 8.28 -14.35
N LEU A 271 0.97 7.74 -13.49
CA LEU A 271 1.00 6.31 -13.22
C LEU A 271 -0.32 5.82 -12.62
N LEU A 272 -0.95 6.58 -11.74
CA LEU A 272 -2.27 6.23 -11.21
C LEU A 272 -3.34 6.23 -12.31
N ASN A 273 -3.34 7.23 -13.18
CA ASN A 273 -4.29 7.34 -14.30
C ASN A 273 -4.23 6.12 -15.22
N GLU A 274 -3.03 5.62 -15.52
CA GLU A 274 -2.82 4.38 -16.27
C GLU A 274 -3.44 3.17 -15.56
N ASN A 275 -3.25 3.02 -14.24
CA ASN A 275 -3.82 1.92 -13.47
C ASN A 275 -5.36 2.00 -13.39
N VAL A 276 -5.92 3.21 -13.26
CA VAL A 276 -7.36 3.47 -13.23
C VAL A 276 -8.02 2.96 -14.51
N ALA A 277 -7.44 3.28 -15.67
CA ALA A 277 -7.94 2.84 -16.97
C ALA A 277 -7.93 1.31 -17.12
N VAL A 278 -6.87 0.63 -16.63
CA VAL A 278 -6.74 -0.84 -16.73
C VAL A 278 -7.72 -1.58 -15.80
N THR A 279 -7.99 -1.02 -14.62
CA THR A 279 -8.79 -1.70 -13.57
C THR A 279 -10.27 -1.33 -13.60
N ASN A 280 -10.70 -0.43 -14.50
CA ASN A 280 -12.02 0.20 -14.50
C ASN A 280 -12.37 0.82 -13.14
N SER A 281 -11.36 1.37 -12.46
CA SER A 281 -11.53 2.08 -11.19
C SER A 281 -11.84 3.56 -11.44
N ILE A 282 -12.02 4.33 -10.37
CA ILE A 282 -12.19 5.78 -10.43
C ILE A 282 -11.18 6.45 -9.51
N LEU A 283 -10.59 7.54 -9.97
CA LEU A 283 -9.72 8.40 -9.15
C LEU A 283 -10.33 9.80 -9.06
N LEU A 284 -10.43 10.34 -7.85
CA LEU A 284 -10.86 11.70 -7.57
C LEU A 284 -9.69 12.50 -7.00
N LEU A 285 -9.38 13.62 -7.64
CA LEU A 285 -8.32 14.54 -7.27
C LEU A 285 -8.92 15.94 -7.04
N PRO A 286 -9.36 16.27 -5.80
CA PRO A 286 -9.67 17.64 -5.47
C PRO A 286 -8.40 18.48 -5.46
N VAL A 287 -8.46 19.64 -6.11
CA VAL A 287 -7.42 20.67 -6.02
C VAL A 287 -8.06 22.04 -5.88
N SER A 288 -7.45 22.91 -5.07
CA SER A 288 -7.78 24.34 -5.09
C SER A 288 -6.96 25.04 -6.20
N PRO A 289 -7.59 25.58 -7.26
CA PRO A 289 -6.87 26.19 -8.39
C PRO A 289 -5.92 27.32 -7.98
N GLN A 290 -6.21 28.02 -6.89
CA GLN A 290 -5.41 29.14 -6.37
C GLN A 290 -4.09 28.69 -5.72
N THR A 291 -3.97 27.41 -5.35
CA THR A 291 -2.80 26.87 -4.67
C THR A 291 -1.72 26.35 -5.62
N LEU A 292 -2.03 26.27 -6.92
CA LEU A 292 -1.14 25.79 -7.95
C LEU A 292 -0.79 26.92 -8.93
N THR A 293 0.38 26.80 -9.58
CA THR A 293 0.68 27.70 -10.69
C THR A 293 -0.24 27.39 -11.87
N SER A 294 -0.53 28.40 -12.71
CA SER A 294 -1.38 28.21 -13.89
C SER A 294 -0.83 27.16 -14.86
N ARG A 295 0.51 27.00 -14.90
CA ARG A 295 1.17 25.95 -15.67
C ARG A 295 0.90 24.56 -15.11
N ASP A 296 1.05 24.40 -13.79
CA ASP A 296 0.89 23.12 -13.10
C ASP A 296 -0.56 22.64 -13.17
N LEU A 297 -1.52 23.55 -12.94
CA LEU A 297 -2.93 23.26 -13.09
C LEU A 297 -3.26 22.78 -14.51
N LYS A 298 -2.77 23.48 -15.56
CA LYS A 298 -2.98 23.08 -16.96
C LYS A 298 -2.35 21.73 -17.31
N LEU A 299 -1.30 21.32 -16.62
CA LEU A 299 -0.72 19.99 -16.80
C LEU A 299 -1.61 18.91 -16.18
N LEU A 300 -2.22 19.16 -15.02
CA LEU A 300 -3.21 18.26 -14.42
C LEU A 300 -4.50 18.18 -15.24
N GLU A 301 -5.03 19.31 -15.71
CA GLU A 301 -6.22 19.36 -16.57
C GLU A 301 -6.04 18.61 -17.91
N ARG A 302 -4.80 18.50 -18.40
CA ARG A 302 -4.49 17.72 -19.61
C ARG A 302 -4.41 16.23 -19.37
N GLU A 303 -4.11 15.84 -18.14
CA GLU A 303 -3.97 14.45 -17.73
C GLU A 303 -5.32 13.86 -17.27
N LEU A 304 -6.16 14.69 -16.67
CA LEU A 304 -7.37 14.30 -15.94
C LEU A 304 -8.61 14.95 -16.53
N ARG A 305 -9.78 14.32 -16.35
CA ARG A 305 -11.05 14.93 -16.73
C ARG A 305 -11.46 15.95 -15.69
N VAL A 306 -11.58 17.22 -16.08
CA VAL A 306 -12.14 18.25 -15.19
C VAL A 306 -13.61 17.96 -14.95
N LEU A 307 -13.97 17.72 -13.68
CA LEU A 307 -15.34 17.41 -13.28
C LEU A 307 -16.11 18.71 -13.07
N ASN A 308 -17.19 18.90 -13.84
CA ASN A 308 -18.13 19.99 -13.60
C ASN A 308 -19.29 19.46 -12.74
N ILE A 309 -19.35 19.90 -11.48
CA ILE A 309 -20.27 19.37 -10.46
C ILE A 309 -21.74 19.50 -10.89
N ASP A 310 -22.10 20.61 -11.57
CA ASP A 310 -23.46 20.86 -12.04
C ASP A 310 -23.91 19.90 -13.15
N GLN A 311 -22.97 19.31 -13.90
CA GLN A 311 -23.26 18.40 -15.00
C GLN A 311 -23.34 16.94 -14.55
N CYS A 312 -22.75 16.60 -13.40
CA CYS A 312 -22.67 15.23 -12.90
C CYS A 312 -23.76 14.86 -11.89
N ARG A 313 -24.48 15.85 -11.32
CA ARG A 313 -25.65 15.61 -10.48
C ARG A 313 -26.81 15.10 -11.33
N ARG A 314 -27.34 13.91 -11.00
CA ARG A 314 -28.60 13.44 -11.58
C ARG A 314 -29.75 14.30 -11.06
N SER A 315 -30.60 14.74 -11.99
CA SER A 315 -31.86 15.45 -11.74
C SER A 315 -32.90 14.54 -11.08
#